data_AF-A0A8S2R0V4-F1
#
_entry.id   AF-A0A8S2R0V4-F1
#
_cell.length_a   1.000
_cell.length_b   1.000
_cell.length_c   1.000
_cell.angle_alpha   90.00
_cell.angle_beta   90.00
_cell.angle_gamma   90.00
#
_symmetry.space_group_name_H-M   'P 1'
#
loop_
_entity.id
_entity.type
_entity.pdbx_description
1 polymer ?
#
loop_
_entity_poly.entity_id
_entity_poly.type
_entity_poly.pdbx_seq_one_letter_code
_entity_poly.pdbx_strand_id
1 'polypeptide(L)'
;MQINLLLNGLLLGFEQMYLYELYDESWNAPNNPEEHFGLFRHDRTPKPIAYALHWLSLILNDTVPSTSSQATSHTLIYALSGLPITAQHQLFYRYMDSTYIIVVWNNIPVWDNSAQKELTPPQPVQVTLDLDHVCFRSITVYDIYATTDPITTPLHQVNTASSLQFSFSDTAIVIAVEY
;
A
#
# COMPACT_ATOMS: atom_id res chain seq x y z
N MET A 1 7.26 -10.35 -5.50
CA MET A 1 6.92 -9.02 -6.06
C MET A 1 6.18 -8.21 -5.00
N GLN A 2 6.54 -6.94 -4.82
CA GLN A 2 5.87 -5.98 -3.93
C GLN A 2 5.20 -4.87 -4.75
N ILE A 3 4.17 -4.23 -4.19
CA ILE A 3 3.44 -3.14 -4.86
C ILE A 3 4.28 -1.86 -5.02
N ASN A 4 5.43 -1.77 -4.35
CA ASN A 4 6.30 -0.61 -4.32
C ASN A 4 6.73 -0.17 -5.74
N LEU A 5 6.96 -1.12 -6.66
CA LEU A 5 7.26 -0.79 -8.06
C LEU A 5 6.14 0.02 -8.72
N LEU A 6 4.89 -0.35 -8.49
CA LEU A 6 3.73 0.37 -9.02
C LEU A 6 3.58 1.73 -8.35
N LEU A 7 3.72 1.80 -7.03
CA LEU A 7 3.64 3.06 -6.29
C LEU A 7 4.73 4.06 -6.72
N ASN A 8 5.96 3.57 -6.93
CA ASN A 8 7.04 4.37 -7.49
C ASN A 8 6.71 4.81 -8.93
N GLY A 9 6.10 3.93 -9.72
CA GLY A 9 5.65 4.29 -11.07
C GLY A 9 4.60 5.40 -11.09
N LEU A 10 3.65 5.38 -10.14
CA LEU A 10 2.69 6.46 -9.93
C LEU A 10 3.38 7.78 -9.58
N LEU A 11 4.37 7.75 -8.67
CA LEU A 11 5.16 8.95 -8.34
C LEU A 11 5.94 9.52 -9.54
N LEU A 12 6.37 8.65 -10.45
CA LEU A 12 7.03 9.05 -11.69
C LEU A 12 6.05 9.52 -12.77
N GLY A 13 4.75 9.47 -12.52
CA GLY A 13 3.70 9.93 -13.44
C GLY A 13 3.30 8.91 -14.51
N PHE A 14 3.58 7.61 -14.32
CA PHE A 14 3.06 6.59 -15.23
C PHE A 14 1.54 6.46 -15.07
N GLU A 15 0.81 6.72 -16.15
CA GLU A 15 -0.65 6.63 -16.19
C GLU A 15 -1.14 5.18 -16.34
N GLN A 16 -0.32 4.30 -16.92
CA GLN A 16 -0.65 2.91 -17.18
C GLN A 16 0.58 2.02 -16.95
N MET A 17 0.37 0.92 -16.24
CA MET A 17 1.40 -0.07 -15.94
C MET A 17 0.82 -1.47 -16.15
N TYR A 18 1.59 -2.35 -16.78
CA TYR A 18 1.20 -3.73 -17.04
C TYR A 18 2.10 -4.66 -16.24
N LEU A 19 1.47 -5.53 -15.44
CA LEU A 19 2.18 -6.49 -14.63
C LEU A 19 2.45 -7.76 -15.44
N TYR A 20 3.73 -8.15 -15.46
CA TYR A 20 4.16 -9.46 -15.89
C TYR A 20 4.34 -10.32 -14.62
N GLU A 21 3.55 -11.35 -14.37
CA GLU A 21 2.46 -11.92 -15.18
C GLU A 21 1.27 -12.35 -14.31
N LEU A 22 0.21 -12.90 -14.91
CA LEU A 22 -0.99 -13.27 -14.15
C LEU A 22 -0.81 -14.56 -13.34
N TYR A 23 -0.27 -15.63 -13.93
CA TYR A 23 -0.12 -16.94 -13.29
C TYR A 23 1.33 -17.42 -13.36
N ASP A 24 1.80 -18.07 -12.30
CA ASP A 24 3.05 -18.84 -12.34
C ASP A 24 2.95 -19.93 -13.43
N GLU A 25 3.95 -20.00 -14.32
CA GLU A 25 3.94 -20.88 -15.49
C GLU A 25 3.95 -22.38 -15.13
N SER A 26 4.63 -22.79 -14.06
CA SER A 26 4.67 -24.19 -13.62
C SER A 26 4.79 -24.39 -12.11
N TRP A 27 4.54 -25.63 -11.66
CA TRP A 27 4.64 -26.03 -10.25
C TRP A 27 6.07 -26.37 -9.80
N ASN A 28 6.97 -26.74 -10.72
CA ASN A 28 8.20 -27.49 -10.41
C ASN A 28 9.43 -26.96 -11.14
N ALA A 29 9.65 -25.66 -11.06
CA ALA A 29 10.87 -25.03 -11.60
C ALA A 29 11.55 -24.15 -10.54
N PRO A 30 12.08 -24.72 -9.44
CA PRO A 30 12.60 -23.95 -8.30
C PRO A 30 13.78 -23.03 -8.67
N ASN A 31 14.47 -23.32 -9.78
CA ASN A 31 15.65 -22.57 -10.22
C ASN A 31 15.37 -21.65 -11.43
N ASN A 32 14.13 -21.61 -11.94
CA ASN A 32 13.75 -20.75 -13.05
C ASN A 32 12.86 -19.61 -12.54
N PRO A 33 13.38 -18.39 -12.36
CA PRO A 33 12.62 -17.28 -11.79
C PRO A 33 11.41 -16.87 -12.64
N GLU A 34 11.46 -17.10 -13.97
CA GLU A 34 10.36 -16.82 -14.90
C GLU A 34 9.06 -17.51 -14.47
N GLU A 35 9.18 -18.67 -13.84
CA GLU A 35 8.04 -19.52 -13.48
C GLU A 35 7.35 -19.05 -12.19
N HIS A 36 7.83 -17.98 -11.56
CA HIS A 36 7.35 -17.49 -10.25
C HIS A 36 6.95 -16.00 -10.25
N PHE A 37 6.78 -15.38 -11.42
CA PHE A 37 6.40 -13.96 -11.52
C PHE A 37 4.88 -13.71 -11.41
N GLY A 38 4.07 -14.76 -11.43
CA GLY A 38 2.61 -14.66 -11.37
C GLY A 38 2.08 -13.91 -10.16
N LEU A 39 0.95 -13.23 -10.33
CA LEU A 39 0.09 -12.77 -9.23
C LEU A 39 -0.59 -13.94 -8.51
N PHE A 40 -0.88 -14.99 -9.25
CA PHE A 40 -1.45 -16.24 -8.78
C PHE A 40 -0.45 -17.37 -8.99
N ARG A 41 -0.51 -18.38 -8.12
CA ARG A 41 0.22 -19.63 -8.33
C ARG A 41 -0.36 -20.39 -9.52
N HIS A 42 0.35 -21.40 -10.01
CA HIS A 42 -0.09 -22.27 -11.10
C HIS A 42 -1.45 -22.94 -10.82
N ASP A 43 -1.73 -23.27 -9.56
CA ASP A 43 -3.01 -23.83 -9.09
C ASP A 43 -4.13 -22.77 -8.94
N ARG A 44 -3.87 -21.52 -9.37
CA ARG A 44 -4.74 -20.35 -9.30
C ARG A 44 -4.97 -19.81 -7.89
N THR A 45 -4.27 -20.32 -6.88
CA THR A 45 -4.33 -19.71 -5.55
C THR A 45 -3.61 -18.35 -5.55
N PRO A 46 -4.17 -17.31 -4.90
CA PRO A 46 -3.55 -15.99 -4.88
C PRO A 46 -2.24 -15.98 -4.10
N LYS A 47 -1.25 -15.23 -4.60
CA LYS A 47 -0.04 -14.87 -3.85
C LYS A 47 -0.31 -13.58 -3.06
N PRO A 48 0.52 -13.23 -2.05
CA PRO A 48 0.32 -12.01 -1.25
C PRO A 48 0.13 -10.73 -2.09
N ILE A 49 0.82 -10.62 -3.23
CA ILE A 49 0.70 -9.48 -4.14
C ILE A 49 -0.69 -9.37 -4.81
N ALA A 50 -1.41 -10.48 -5.03
CA ALA A 50 -2.77 -10.44 -5.56
C ALA A 50 -3.75 -9.85 -4.54
N TYR A 51 -3.58 -10.18 -3.25
CA TYR A 51 -4.34 -9.54 -2.17
C TYR A 51 -4.02 -8.04 -2.08
N ALA A 52 -2.75 -7.68 -2.11
CA ALA A 52 -2.32 -6.27 -2.09
C ALA A 52 -2.92 -5.44 -3.21
N LEU A 53 -2.92 -5.96 -4.45
CA LEU A 53 -3.54 -5.28 -5.59
C LEU A 53 -5.05 -5.17 -5.43
N HIS A 54 -5.70 -6.23 -4.98
CA HIS A 54 -7.15 -6.25 -4.77
C HIS A 54 -7.58 -5.22 -3.73
N TRP A 55 -6.97 -5.25 -2.54
CA TRP A 55 -7.30 -4.35 -1.44
C TRP A 55 -6.92 -2.90 -1.74
N LEU A 56 -5.75 -2.67 -2.33
CA LEU A 56 -5.36 -1.31 -2.73
C LEU A 56 -6.34 -0.75 -3.75
N SER A 57 -6.74 -1.54 -4.75
CA SER A 57 -7.71 -1.12 -5.76
C SER A 57 -9.07 -0.82 -5.14
N LEU A 58 -9.57 -1.66 -4.22
CA LEU A 58 -10.83 -1.41 -3.52
C LEU A 58 -10.79 -0.16 -2.63
N ILE A 59 -9.69 0.04 -1.89
CA ILE A 59 -9.54 1.20 -1.01
C ILE A 59 -9.40 2.48 -1.83
N LEU A 60 -8.64 2.48 -2.92
CA LEU A 60 -8.46 3.64 -3.79
C LEU A 60 -9.62 3.86 -4.78
N ASN A 61 -10.54 2.89 -4.93
CA ASN A 61 -11.63 2.98 -5.89
C ASN A 61 -12.51 4.20 -5.57
N ASP A 62 -12.59 5.10 -6.53
CA ASP A 62 -13.48 6.26 -6.48
C ASP A 62 -14.40 6.23 -7.69
N THR A 63 -15.67 5.97 -7.44
CA THR A 63 -16.69 5.88 -8.49
C THR A 63 -17.23 7.24 -8.90
N VAL A 64 -16.88 8.31 -8.17
CA VAL A 64 -17.27 9.66 -8.51
C VAL A 64 -16.30 10.19 -9.58
N PRO A 65 -16.77 10.49 -10.81
CA PRO A 65 -15.89 10.97 -11.85
C PRO A 65 -15.23 12.30 -11.45
N SER A 66 -13.92 12.40 -11.66
CA SER A 66 -13.07 13.57 -11.40
C SER A 66 -13.43 14.82 -12.23
N THR A 67 -14.52 14.77 -13.01
CA THR A 67 -15.05 15.87 -13.84
C THR A 67 -15.97 16.82 -13.07
N SER A 68 -16.22 16.59 -11.78
CA SER A 68 -16.87 17.59 -10.95
C SER A 68 -15.95 18.82 -10.91
N SER A 69 -16.52 20.02 -11.09
CA SER A 69 -15.81 21.29 -11.04
C SER A 69 -15.23 21.63 -9.65
N GLN A 70 -14.94 20.63 -8.82
CA GLN A 70 -14.33 20.71 -7.50
C GLN A 70 -12.81 20.59 -7.61
N ALA A 71 -12.19 21.54 -8.31
CA ALA A 71 -10.78 21.87 -8.09
C ALA A 71 -10.62 22.63 -6.74
N THR A 72 -11.38 22.24 -5.70
CA THR A 72 -11.02 22.57 -4.34
C THR A 72 -9.83 21.69 -4.00
N SER A 73 -8.69 22.30 -3.72
CA SER A 73 -7.52 21.59 -3.22
C SER A 73 -7.91 20.89 -1.92
N HIS A 74 -8.23 19.60 -1.99
CA HIS A 74 -8.43 18.76 -0.81
C HIS A 74 -7.05 18.45 -0.25
N THR A 75 -6.48 19.44 0.43
CA THR A 75 -5.19 19.34 1.10
C THR A 75 -5.41 18.80 2.50
N LEU A 76 -4.74 17.70 2.82
CA LEU A 76 -4.53 17.27 4.20
C LEU A 76 -3.18 17.81 4.67
N ILE A 77 -3.18 18.54 5.78
CA ILE A 77 -1.94 18.92 6.47
C ILE A 77 -1.61 17.77 7.42
N TYR A 78 -0.45 17.15 7.22
CA TYR A 78 0.03 16.06 8.08
C TYR A 78 1.54 15.98 8.09
N ALA A 79 2.07 15.31 9.12
CA ALA A 79 3.48 14.95 9.23
C ALA A 79 3.62 13.45 9.55
N LEU A 80 4.64 12.82 8.96
CA LEU A 80 5.06 11.46 9.28
C LEU A 80 6.44 11.53 9.92
N SER A 81 6.51 11.31 11.23
CA SER A 81 7.77 11.31 11.98
C SER A 81 8.25 9.88 12.26
N GLY A 82 9.57 9.66 12.17
CA GLY A 82 10.17 8.32 12.27
C GLY A 82 10.19 7.53 10.94
N LEU A 83 9.78 8.15 9.82
CA LEU A 83 9.83 7.52 8.51
C LEU A 83 11.30 7.27 8.08
N PRO A 84 11.67 6.06 7.64
CA PRO A 84 13.00 5.80 7.09
C PRO A 84 13.28 6.66 5.85
N ILE A 85 14.55 6.99 5.60
CA ILE A 85 14.95 7.75 4.40
C ILE A 85 14.66 7.02 3.08
N THR A 86 14.55 5.69 3.13
CA THR A 86 14.18 4.83 2.01
C THR A 86 12.67 4.74 1.80
N ALA A 87 11.87 5.24 2.73
CA ALA A 87 10.42 5.18 2.66
C ALA A 87 9.84 6.36 1.88
N GLN A 88 8.70 6.10 1.26
CA GLN A 88 7.92 7.05 0.50
C GLN A 88 6.46 6.98 0.93
N HIS A 89 5.72 8.02 0.59
CA HIS A 89 4.30 8.08 0.83
C HIS A 89 3.60 8.88 -0.28
N GLN A 90 2.31 8.62 -0.46
CA GLN A 90 1.46 9.32 -1.41
C GLN A 90 0.10 9.58 -0.77
N LEU A 91 -0.40 10.81 -0.93
CA LEU A 91 -1.74 11.21 -0.53
C LEU A 91 -2.70 11.07 -1.71
N PHE A 92 -3.85 10.47 -1.45
CA PHE A 92 -5.02 10.42 -2.31
C PHE A 92 -6.22 10.99 -1.57
N TYR A 93 -7.19 11.51 -2.33
CA TYR A 93 -8.47 11.93 -1.81
C TYR A 93 -9.57 11.17 -2.53
N ARG A 94 -10.46 10.54 -1.74
CA ARG A 94 -11.59 9.77 -2.25
C ARG A 94 -12.87 10.58 -2.05
N TYR A 95 -13.46 11.02 -3.16
CA TYR A 95 -14.61 11.90 -3.22
C TYR A 95 -15.89 11.22 -2.74
N MET A 96 -16.08 9.93 -3.01
CA MET A 96 -17.33 9.21 -2.68
C MET A 96 -17.73 9.31 -1.20
N ASP A 97 -16.74 9.39 -0.30
CA ASP A 97 -16.95 9.42 1.15
C ASP A 97 -16.07 10.46 1.88
N SER A 98 -15.42 11.36 1.14
CA SER A 98 -14.56 12.43 1.68
C SER A 98 -13.42 11.92 2.57
N THR A 99 -12.80 10.81 2.16
CA THR A 99 -11.70 10.17 2.90
C THR A 99 -10.36 10.55 2.30
N TYR A 100 -9.40 10.95 3.15
CA TYR A 100 -7.99 11.02 2.75
C TYR A 100 -7.35 9.64 2.91
N ILE A 101 -6.57 9.24 1.91
CA ILE A 101 -5.87 7.96 1.92
C ILE A 101 -4.38 8.24 1.77
N ILE A 102 -3.60 7.85 2.78
CA ILE A 102 -2.14 7.92 2.74
C ILE A 102 -1.62 6.50 2.54
N VAL A 103 -0.92 6.27 1.43
CA VAL A 103 -0.19 5.00 1.21
C VAL A 103 1.25 5.22 1.61
N VAL A 104 1.81 4.33 2.43
CA VAL A 104 3.20 4.41 2.92
C VAL A 104 3.93 3.11 2.56
N TRP A 105 5.12 3.20 2.00
CA TRP A 105 5.93 2.02 1.62
C TRP A 105 7.42 2.28 1.78
N ASN A 106 8.21 1.22 1.89
CA ASN A 106 9.66 1.29 2.11
C ASN A 106 10.43 0.71 0.93
N ASN A 107 11.22 1.53 0.23
CA ASN A 107 12.03 1.08 -0.92
C ASN A 107 13.34 0.44 -0.46
N ILE A 108 13.24 -0.75 0.09
CA ILE A 108 14.39 -1.57 0.50
C ILE A 108 14.56 -2.78 -0.43
N PRO A 109 15.80 -3.27 -0.64
CA PRO A 109 16.02 -4.52 -1.34
C PRO A 109 15.42 -5.68 -0.57
N VAL A 110 14.64 -6.52 -1.24
CA VAL A 110 14.10 -7.79 -0.70
C VAL A 110 14.71 -9.02 -1.33
N TRP A 111 15.56 -8.85 -2.34
CA TRP A 111 16.23 -9.93 -3.05
C TRP A 111 17.70 -9.62 -3.24
N ASP A 112 18.55 -10.60 -2.94
CA ASP A 112 19.97 -10.57 -3.25
C ASP A 112 20.19 -11.27 -4.59
N ASN A 113 20.44 -10.48 -5.64
CA ASN A 113 20.71 -11.00 -6.99
C ASN A 113 21.97 -11.86 -7.07
N SER A 114 22.97 -11.59 -6.23
CA SER A 114 24.25 -12.30 -6.26
C SER A 114 24.14 -13.67 -5.60
N ALA A 115 23.45 -13.73 -4.45
CA ALA A 115 23.22 -14.96 -3.71
C ALA A 115 21.95 -15.71 -4.13
N GLN A 116 21.19 -15.15 -5.09
CA GLN A 116 19.90 -15.65 -5.58
C GLN A 116 18.96 -16.07 -4.45
N LYS A 117 18.79 -15.19 -3.46
CA LYS A 117 17.99 -15.47 -2.27
C LYS A 117 17.22 -14.26 -1.80
N GLU A 118 16.13 -14.52 -1.10
CA GLU A 118 15.36 -13.49 -0.41
C GLU A 118 16.18 -12.93 0.77
N LEU A 119 16.10 -11.62 0.94
CA LEU A 119 16.68 -10.93 2.08
C LEU A 119 15.68 -10.99 3.24
N THR A 120 16.18 -11.14 4.46
CA THR A 120 15.31 -11.07 5.64
C THR A 120 14.69 -9.67 5.72
N PRO A 121 13.36 -9.56 5.87
CA PRO A 121 12.71 -8.27 6.10
C PRO A 121 13.35 -7.56 7.30
N PRO A 122 13.56 -6.23 7.23
CA PRO A 122 14.07 -5.48 8.37
C PRO A 122 13.07 -5.54 9.54
N GLN A 123 13.53 -5.16 10.72
CA GLN A 123 12.62 -4.97 11.85
C GLN A 123 11.61 -3.85 11.52
N PRO A 124 10.34 -4.00 11.91
CA PRO A 124 9.36 -2.94 11.76
C PRO A 124 9.83 -1.65 12.44
N VAL A 125 9.66 -0.53 11.76
CA VAL A 125 9.94 0.80 12.29
C VAL A 125 8.63 1.43 12.75
N GLN A 126 8.68 2.10 13.91
CA GLN A 126 7.54 2.85 14.42
C GLN A 126 7.51 4.24 13.77
N VAL A 127 6.34 4.62 13.24
CA VAL A 127 6.08 5.94 12.64
C VAL A 127 4.89 6.56 13.35
N THR A 128 4.94 7.88 13.53
CA THR A 128 3.81 8.66 14.04
C THR A 128 3.25 9.53 12.92
N LEU A 129 1.96 9.35 12.63
CA LEU A 129 1.15 10.28 11.87
C LEU A 129 0.64 11.38 12.82
N ASP A 130 0.85 12.62 12.45
CA ASP A 130 0.29 13.81 13.11
C ASP A 130 -0.54 14.59 12.08
N LEU A 131 -1.77 14.93 12.44
CA LEU A 131 -2.75 15.64 11.61
C LEU A 131 -2.90 17.10 12.05
N ASP A 132 -1.79 17.72 12.50
CA ASP A 132 -1.69 19.13 12.89
C ASP A 132 -2.75 19.53 13.93
N HIS A 133 -2.92 18.66 14.93
CA HIS A 133 -3.91 18.81 16.00
C HIS A 133 -5.39 18.85 15.55
N VAL A 134 -5.70 18.58 14.28
CA VAL A 134 -7.08 18.45 13.79
C VAL A 134 -7.58 17.05 14.11
N CYS A 135 -8.69 16.95 14.85
CA CYS A 135 -9.33 15.67 15.13
C CYS A 135 -10.21 15.23 13.96
N PHE A 136 -10.00 14.00 13.52
CA PHE A 136 -10.80 13.32 12.50
C PHE A 136 -11.70 12.27 13.15
N ARG A 137 -12.85 11.97 12.53
CA ARG A 137 -13.80 10.97 13.02
C ARG A 137 -13.12 9.62 13.22
N SER A 138 -12.32 9.19 12.25
CA SER A 138 -11.56 7.94 12.34
C SER A 138 -10.21 8.03 11.62
N ILE A 139 -9.23 7.33 12.17
CA ILE A 139 -7.96 7.02 11.50
C ILE A 139 -7.82 5.50 11.53
N THR A 140 -7.74 4.88 10.36
CA THR A 140 -7.69 3.42 10.22
C THR A 140 -6.47 3.01 9.42
N VAL A 141 -5.72 2.00 9.91
CA VAL A 141 -4.52 1.46 9.26
C VAL A 141 -4.81 0.06 8.76
N TYR A 142 -4.57 -0.16 7.47
CA TYR A 142 -4.81 -1.40 6.76
C TYR A 142 -3.50 -2.08 6.35
N ASP A 143 -3.40 -3.38 6.61
CA ASP A 143 -2.44 -4.26 5.94
C ASP A 143 -3.06 -4.77 4.64
N ILE A 144 -2.60 -4.25 3.51
CA ILE A 144 -3.11 -4.69 2.20
C ILE A 144 -2.57 -6.06 1.78
N TYR A 145 -1.57 -6.62 2.46
CA TYR A 145 -1.09 -7.98 2.17
C TYR A 145 -1.84 -9.06 2.96
N ALA A 146 -2.77 -8.66 3.83
CA ALA A 146 -3.60 -9.58 4.61
C ALA A 146 -4.42 -10.50 3.70
N THR A 147 -4.47 -11.78 4.05
CA THR A 147 -5.30 -12.79 3.35
C THR A 147 -6.78 -12.70 3.70
N THR A 148 -7.10 -11.98 4.78
CA THR A 148 -8.47 -11.60 5.19
C THR A 148 -8.76 -10.16 4.78
N ASP A 149 -10.04 -9.79 4.75
CA ASP A 149 -10.46 -8.43 4.40
C ASP A 149 -9.95 -7.39 5.43
N PRO A 150 -8.97 -6.55 5.05
CA PRO A 150 -8.39 -5.58 5.97
C PRO A 150 -9.36 -4.43 6.29
N ILE A 151 -10.37 -4.20 5.46
CA ILE A 151 -11.41 -3.18 5.72
C ILE A 151 -12.23 -3.60 6.95
N THR A 152 -12.50 -4.90 7.10
CA THR A 152 -13.20 -5.45 8.27
C THR A 152 -12.30 -5.74 9.47
N THR A 153 -11.00 -5.96 9.22
CA THR A 153 -10.00 -6.32 10.23
C THR A 153 -8.76 -5.44 10.12
N PRO A 154 -8.88 -4.13 10.42
CA PRO A 154 -7.75 -3.22 10.31
C PRO A 154 -6.67 -3.55 11.36
N LEU A 155 -5.42 -3.18 11.07
CA LEU A 155 -4.31 -3.29 12.02
C LEU A 155 -4.55 -2.41 13.24
N HIS A 156 -5.00 -1.18 12.99
CA HIS A 156 -5.29 -0.19 14.01
C HIS A 156 -6.47 0.66 13.58
N GLN A 157 -7.30 1.05 14.54
CA GLN A 157 -8.35 2.04 14.34
C GLN A 157 -8.47 2.89 15.59
N VAL A 158 -8.48 4.21 15.41
CA VAL A 158 -8.76 5.17 16.47
C VAL A 158 -9.84 6.13 16.01
N ASN A 159 -10.70 6.52 16.95
CA ASN A 159 -11.78 7.47 16.69
C ASN A 159 -11.48 8.79 17.38
N THR A 160 -11.88 9.90 16.76
CA THR A 160 -11.71 11.26 17.31
C THR A 160 -10.25 11.52 17.69
N ALA A 161 -9.35 11.36 16.73
CA ALA A 161 -7.91 11.46 16.94
C ALA A 161 -7.27 12.43 15.95
N SER A 162 -6.19 13.08 16.38
CA SER A 162 -5.32 13.93 15.55
C SER A 162 -3.94 13.31 15.33
N SER A 163 -3.68 12.13 15.88
CA SER A 163 -2.43 11.42 15.71
C SER A 163 -2.62 9.92 15.88
N LEU A 164 -1.80 9.13 15.19
CA LEU A 164 -1.75 7.68 15.30
C LEU A 164 -0.33 7.16 15.11
N GLN A 165 0.07 6.19 15.94
CA GLN A 165 1.28 5.42 15.71
C GLN A 165 0.97 4.14 14.96
N PHE A 166 1.84 3.79 14.02
CA PHE A 166 1.79 2.53 13.29
C PHE A 166 3.22 2.00 13.11
N SER A 167 3.34 0.72 12.78
CA SER A 167 4.63 0.11 12.45
C SER A 167 4.55 -0.58 11.09
N PHE A 168 5.62 -0.48 10.31
CA PHE A 168 5.74 -1.15 9.03
C PHE A 168 7.21 -1.52 8.76
N SER A 169 7.44 -2.48 7.86
CA SER A 169 8.77 -3.02 7.53
C SER A 169 9.08 -2.74 6.06
N ASP A 170 8.74 -3.70 5.21
CA ASP A 170 9.06 -3.82 3.80
C ASP A 170 7.79 -3.89 2.95
N THR A 171 6.64 -4.16 3.58
CA THR A 171 5.33 -4.10 2.96
C THR A 171 4.73 -2.69 3.06
N ALA A 172 4.00 -2.31 2.01
CA ALA A 172 3.20 -1.10 2.02
C ALA A 172 1.99 -1.24 2.94
N ILE A 173 1.61 -0.15 3.59
CA ILE A 173 0.40 -0.02 4.39
C ILE A 173 -0.45 1.14 3.87
N VAL A 174 -1.74 1.11 4.19
CA VAL A 174 -2.69 2.16 3.81
C VAL A 174 -3.32 2.75 5.05
N ILE A 175 -3.39 4.08 5.12
CA ILE A 175 -4.00 4.82 6.22
C ILE A 175 -5.18 5.61 5.67
N ALA A 176 -6.39 5.32 6.14
CA ALA A 176 -7.59 6.10 5.84
C ALA A 176 -7.87 7.08 6.98
N VAL A 177 -8.10 8.33 6.62
CA VAL A 177 -8.43 9.43 7.54
C VAL A 177 -9.78 10.01 7.12
N GLU A 178 -10.79 9.80 7.95
CA GLU A 178 -12.18 10.17 7.67
C GLU A 178 -12.65 11.34 8.54
N TYR A 179 -13.37 12.29 7.94
CA TYR A 179 -13.96 13.43 8.66
C TYR A 179 -15.12 13.08 9.59
#